data_AF-A0A9D4Q052-F1
#
_entry.id   AF-A0A9D4Q052-F1
#
_cell.length_a   1.000
_cell.length_b   1.000
_cell.length_c   1.000
_cell.angle_alpha   90.00
_cell.angle_beta   90.00
_cell.angle_gamma   90.00
#
_symmetry.space_group_name_H-M   'P 1'
#
loop_
_entity.id
_entity.type
_entity.pdbx_description
1 polymer ?
#
loop_
_entity_poly.entity_id
_entity_poly.type
_entity_poly.pdbx_seq_one_letter_code
_entity_poly.pdbx_strand_id
1 'polypeptide(L)'
;MDEHVRLWKMEDVKIDNVTESVAALGIAGPHSANVLASLTDVPLSDDKFPFLHARKISVSGIPVTALRVSYTGELGWELYHDRKHTAALYSQLLRFGEPYIITDFGTYALNSLRIEKGFRLWGADMTVDTNPFEAGLGPFVRMKKPADFVGKAALQEILREGLSRKLVHLTVDAQEVDPEGNESVWCSDKVVGYTTSGSYGVQAEQSLAMAYLPMYLAIPGSEVQVELLGKLCRATVLPSAPVAVQIQQPSLRNDFPALLEDAPSPESEENADESGLFRMAEARGTCRVMCFHPCSNVTLPLMSQSEVETVIDEWALQTEQLGQTYTWVQVFENKGAIMGCSNPHPHCQIWASSFLPNEPRLKDKSQRAYFEKTGKPLLIDYVSRELKKNERVVLVSDHWVALVPFWAVWPYETMLVPKRHVTRLYELNAAEKSDLASIMRKLLTKYDNLFSTSFPYSMGWHGAPTGEYLNQDVLHWQLHATYLPPLLRSATVQKFMVGYEMLAQPQRDLTPEQAADTLRALSEVHYTQSSQADK
;
A
#
# COMPACT_ATOMS: atom_id res chain seq x y z
N MET A 1 38.16 -8.54 15.25
CA MET A 1 37.39 -9.63 14.61
C MET A 1 37.29 -10.84 15.53
N ASP A 2 38.41 -11.34 16.06
CA ASP A 2 38.44 -12.42 17.07
C ASP A 2 37.65 -12.10 18.35
N GLU A 3 37.59 -10.82 18.73
CA GLU A 3 36.80 -10.37 19.88
C GLU A 3 35.28 -10.52 19.64
N HIS A 4 34.79 -10.31 18.41
CA HIS A 4 33.39 -10.55 18.06
C HIS A 4 33.07 -12.05 17.96
N VAL A 5 33.95 -12.87 17.39
CA VAL A 5 33.76 -14.34 17.37
C VAL A 5 33.68 -14.89 18.80
N ARG A 6 34.53 -14.38 19.71
CA ARG A 6 34.52 -14.74 21.14
C ARG A 6 33.30 -14.21 21.88
N LEU A 7 32.92 -12.94 21.69
CA LEU A 7 31.75 -12.32 22.34
C LEU A 7 30.44 -13.03 21.97
N TRP A 8 30.35 -13.56 20.75
CA TRP A 8 29.12 -14.16 20.21
C TRP A 8 29.10 -15.70 20.26
N LYS A 9 30.11 -16.33 20.88
CA LYS A 9 30.22 -17.80 21.06
C LYS A 9 30.05 -18.59 19.75
N MET A 10 30.55 -18.05 18.65
CA MET A 10 30.47 -18.68 17.33
C MET A 10 31.68 -19.58 17.08
N GLU A 11 31.86 -20.61 17.91
CA GLU A 11 33.06 -21.47 17.91
C GLU A 11 33.25 -22.26 16.60
N ASP A 12 32.18 -22.46 15.83
CA ASP A 12 32.18 -23.16 14.53
C ASP A 12 32.17 -22.22 13.30
N VAL A 13 32.33 -20.90 13.47
CA VAL A 13 32.24 -19.92 12.37
C VAL A 13 33.61 -19.31 12.09
N LYS A 14 34.03 -19.39 10.82
CA LYS A 14 35.18 -18.63 10.31
C LYS A 14 34.72 -17.30 9.74
N ILE A 15 35.30 -16.20 10.22
CA ILE A 15 35.09 -14.85 9.67
C ILE A 15 36.37 -14.43 8.94
N ASP A 16 36.24 -14.03 7.69
CA ASP A 16 37.34 -13.50 6.89
C ASP A 16 37.11 -12.00 6.61
N ASN A 17 38.16 -11.18 6.79
CA ASN A 17 38.11 -9.77 6.41
C ASN A 17 38.30 -9.65 4.89
N VAL A 18 37.25 -9.25 4.18
CA VAL A 18 37.24 -9.10 2.72
C VAL A 18 37.28 -7.64 2.26
N THR A 19 37.54 -6.68 3.16
CA THR A 19 37.53 -5.24 2.83
C THR A 19 38.42 -4.93 1.64
N GLU A 20 39.61 -5.53 1.54
CA GLU A 20 40.55 -5.28 0.44
C GLU A 20 40.25 -6.06 -0.86
N SER A 21 39.46 -7.13 -0.80
CA SER A 21 39.19 -7.99 -1.96
C SER A 21 37.83 -7.72 -2.61
N VAL A 22 36.86 -7.19 -1.87
CA VAL A 22 35.51 -6.89 -2.36
C VAL A 22 35.30 -5.39 -2.48
N ALA A 23 34.74 -4.95 -3.60
CA ALA A 23 34.27 -3.59 -3.83
C ALA A 23 32.76 -3.61 -4.11
N ALA A 24 32.12 -2.45 -3.96
CA ALA A 24 30.71 -2.24 -4.26
C ALA A 24 30.54 -1.03 -5.18
N LEU A 25 29.71 -1.16 -6.20
CA LEU A 25 29.21 -0.04 -7.01
C LEU A 25 27.69 0.00 -6.90
N GLY A 26 27.12 1.17 -6.64
CA GLY A 26 25.68 1.39 -6.67
C GLY A 26 25.26 1.96 -8.02
N ILE A 27 24.14 1.47 -8.55
CA ILE A 27 23.41 2.14 -9.64
C ILE A 27 21.99 2.38 -9.17
N ALA A 28 21.54 3.64 -9.25
CA ALA A 28 20.25 4.05 -8.74
C ALA A 28 19.59 5.07 -9.67
N GLY A 29 18.26 5.08 -9.70
CA GLY A 29 17.44 5.93 -10.54
C GLY A 29 16.45 5.13 -11.40
N PRO A 30 15.49 5.81 -12.06
CA PRO A 30 14.39 5.18 -12.77
C PRO A 30 14.84 4.27 -13.93
N HIS A 31 16.01 4.53 -14.51
CA HIS A 31 16.58 3.77 -15.62
C HIS A 31 17.65 2.74 -15.22
N SER A 32 17.90 2.55 -13.92
CA SER A 32 18.93 1.62 -13.44
C SER A 32 18.71 0.17 -13.94
N ALA A 33 17.46 -0.27 -14.02
CA ALA A 33 17.10 -1.57 -14.62
C ALA A 33 17.40 -1.63 -16.11
N ASN A 34 17.13 -0.56 -16.87
CA ASN A 34 17.37 -0.53 -18.31
C ASN A 34 18.87 -0.64 -18.62
N VAL A 35 19.71 0.06 -17.85
CA VAL A 35 21.17 -0.03 -17.97
C VAL A 35 21.65 -1.44 -17.68
N LEU A 36 21.23 -2.03 -16.56
CA LEU A 36 21.65 -3.37 -16.18
C LEU A 36 21.14 -4.45 -17.14
N ALA A 37 19.92 -4.32 -17.66
CA ALA A 37 19.34 -5.28 -18.62
C ALA A 37 20.14 -5.36 -19.93
N SER A 38 20.90 -4.31 -20.27
CA SER A 38 21.80 -4.32 -21.43
C SER A 38 23.15 -4.97 -21.14
N LEU A 39 23.44 -5.28 -19.87
CA LEU A 39 24.71 -5.82 -19.38
C LEU A 39 24.57 -7.23 -18.81
N THR A 40 23.36 -7.77 -18.65
CA THR A 40 23.13 -9.10 -18.06
C THR A 40 21.95 -9.81 -18.73
N ASP A 41 22.06 -11.12 -18.86
CA ASP A 41 20.97 -11.98 -19.35
C ASP A 41 19.98 -12.36 -18.24
N VAL A 42 20.27 -11.97 -16.98
CA VAL A 42 19.38 -12.26 -15.85
C VAL A 42 18.19 -11.30 -15.86
N PRO A 43 16.94 -11.82 -15.85
CA PRO A 43 15.77 -10.96 -15.78
C PRO A 43 15.75 -10.10 -14.50
N LEU A 44 15.52 -8.79 -14.65
CA LEU A 44 15.54 -7.81 -13.56
C LEU A 44 14.16 -7.31 -13.16
N SER A 45 13.09 -7.89 -13.73
CA SER A 45 11.70 -7.56 -13.41
C SER A 45 11.33 -7.94 -11.99
N ASP A 46 10.29 -7.32 -11.44
CA ASP A 46 9.87 -7.49 -10.03
C ASP A 46 9.57 -8.93 -9.65
N ASP A 47 8.99 -9.70 -10.56
CA ASP A 47 8.67 -11.11 -10.34
C ASP A 47 9.92 -12.00 -10.35
N LYS A 48 10.95 -11.64 -11.14
CA LYS A 48 12.17 -12.43 -11.28
C LYS A 48 13.28 -11.99 -10.35
N PHE A 49 13.34 -10.73 -9.96
CA PHE A 49 14.33 -10.20 -9.02
C PHE A 49 13.65 -9.22 -8.05
N PRO A 50 12.91 -9.71 -7.04
CA PRO A 50 12.16 -8.83 -6.13
C PRO A 50 13.07 -7.94 -5.26
N PHE A 51 12.51 -6.85 -4.75
CA PHE A 51 13.17 -5.94 -3.81
C PHE A 51 13.71 -6.68 -2.57
N LEU A 52 14.85 -6.24 -2.04
CA LEU A 52 15.60 -6.87 -0.92
C LEU A 52 16.09 -8.30 -1.17
N HIS A 53 16.13 -8.76 -2.42
CA HIS A 53 16.84 -10.00 -2.76
C HIS A 53 18.28 -9.74 -3.20
N ALA A 54 19.11 -10.76 -3.03
CA ALA A 54 20.47 -10.84 -3.52
C ALA A 54 20.60 -12.00 -4.52
N ARG A 55 21.31 -11.78 -5.63
CA ARG A 55 21.58 -12.80 -6.64
C ARG A 55 23.01 -12.70 -7.14
N LYS A 56 23.64 -13.85 -7.41
CA LYS A 56 24.89 -13.90 -8.16
C LYS A 56 24.56 -13.83 -9.64
N ILE A 57 25.04 -12.79 -10.31
CA ILE A 57 24.79 -12.54 -11.74
C ILE A 57 26.11 -12.19 -12.44
N SER A 58 26.09 -12.19 -13.76
CA SER A 58 27.21 -11.69 -14.59
C SER A 58 26.78 -10.36 -15.21
N VAL A 59 27.58 -9.30 -15.00
CA VAL A 59 27.36 -7.97 -15.59
C VAL A 59 28.53 -7.68 -16.53
N SER A 60 28.30 -7.66 -17.84
CA SER A 60 29.34 -7.62 -18.88
C SER A 60 30.44 -8.65 -18.67
N GLY A 61 30.07 -9.89 -18.33
CA GLY A 61 31.03 -10.98 -18.08
C GLY A 61 31.72 -10.92 -16.72
N ILE A 62 31.47 -9.89 -15.89
CA ILE A 62 32.05 -9.75 -14.56
C ILE A 62 31.09 -10.38 -13.54
N PRO A 63 31.54 -11.38 -12.75
CA PRO A 63 30.73 -11.96 -11.68
C PRO A 63 30.49 -10.93 -10.57
N VAL A 64 29.22 -10.72 -10.22
CA VAL A 64 28.83 -9.84 -9.12
C VAL A 64 27.77 -10.52 -8.25
N THR A 65 27.72 -10.16 -6.97
CA THR A 65 26.54 -10.34 -6.13
C THR A 65 25.75 -9.04 -6.19
N ALA A 66 24.65 -9.06 -6.96
CA ALA A 66 23.74 -7.93 -7.07
C ALA A 66 22.70 -8.01 -5.95
N LEU A 67 22.52 -6.92 -5.21
CA LEU A 67 21.44 -6.76 -4.24
C LEU A 67 20.47 -5.75 -4.81
N ARG A 68 19.18 -6.11 -4.93
CA ARG A 68 18.16 -5.17 -5.38
C ARG A 68 17.73 -4.27 -4.23
N VAL A 69 18.53 -3.23 -4.02
CA VAL A 69 18.35 -2.19 -3.02
C VAL A 69 19.09 -0.94 -3.47
N SER A 70 18.57 0.23 -3.08
CA SER A 70 19.30 1.49 -3.20
C SER A 70 19.07 2.34 -1.96
N TYR A 71 20.14 2.91 -1.44
CA TYR A 71 20.06 3.83 -0.31
C TYR A 71 19.54 5.22 -0.71
N THR A 72 19.41 5.51 -2.01
CA THR A 72 18.71 6.73 -2.49
C THR A 72 17.18 6.63 -2.36
N GLY A 73 16.65 5.41 -2.14
CA GLY A 73 15.21 5.11 -2.18
C GLY A 73 14.57 5.18 -3.57
N GLU A 74 15.39 5.33 -4.62
CA GLU A 74 15.01 5.09 -6.00
C GLU A 74 15.23 3.61 -6.37
N LEU A 75 14.70 3.17 -7.51
CA LEU A 75 15.04 1.86 -8.05
C LEU A 75 16.57 1.75 -8.21
N GLY A 76 17.16 0.65 -7.77
CA GLY A 76 18.59 0.45 -7.94
C GLY A 76 19.11 -0.90 -7.43
N TRP A 77 20.40 -1.10 -7.68
CA TRP A 77 21.16 -2.27 -7.25
C TRP A 77 22.51 -1.88 -6.69
N GLU A 78 22.94 -2.60 -5.67
CA GLU A 78 24.32 -2.64 -5.21
C GLU A 78 25.03 -3.86 -5.80
N LEU A 79 26.17 -3.64 -6.46
CA LEU A 79 26.93 -4.66 -7.16
C LEU A 79 28.24 -4.96 -6.43
N TYR A 80 28.24 -6.03 -5.64
CA TYR A 80 29.41 -6.49 -4.90
C TYR A 80 30.27 -7.40 -5.80
N HIS A 81 31.54 -7.06 -5.98
CA HIS A 81 32.42 -7.71 -6.95
C HIS A 81 33.87 -7.76 -6.45
N ASP A 82 34.71 -8.58 -7.10
CA ASP A 82 36.16 -8.57 -6.84
C ASP A 82 36.72 -7.21 -7.23
N ARG A 83 37.42 -6.55 -6.30
CA ARG A 83 37.94 -5.18 -6.43
C ARG A 83 38.79 -4.99 -7.69
N LYS A 84 39.47 -6.04 -8.19
CA LYS A 84 40.26 -5.93 -9.42
C LYS A 84 39.43 -5.59 -10.67
N HIS A 85 38.11 -5.82 -10.62
CA HIS A 85 37.19 -5.57 -11.72
C HIS A 85 36.47 -4.21 -11.63
N THR A 86 36.68 -3.42 -10.58
CA THR A 86 35.93 -2.17 -10.35
C THR A 86 35.99 -1.20 -11.52
N ALA A 87 37.19 -0.90 -12.03
CA ALA A 87 37.36 0.03 -13.15
C ALA A 87 36.64 -0.45 -14.42
N ALA A 88 36.70 -1.75 -14.70
CA ALA A 88 36.04 -2.35 -15.86
C ALA A 88 34.52 -2.30 -15.73
N LEU A 89 33.97 -2.71 -14.58
CA LEU A 89 32.54 -2.69 -14.31
C LEU A 89 31.98 -1.26 -14.36
N TYR A 90 32.65 -0.33 -13.70
CA TYR A 90 32.28 1.09 -13.70
C TYR A 90 32.23 1.68 -15.12
N SER A 91 33.26 1.41 -15.93
CA SER A 91 33.31 1.87 -17.32
C SER A 91 32.17 1.31 -18.18
N GLN A 92 31.77 0.06 -17.95
CA GLN A 92 30.64 -0.55 -18.66
C GLN A 92 29.30 0.07 -18.24
N LEU A 93 29.08 0.30 -16.95
CA LEU A 93 27.88 0.96 -16.45
C LEU A 93 27.72 2.36 -17.05
N LEU A 94 28.79 3.17 -17.05
CA LEU A 94 28.75 4.50 -17.65
C LEU A 94 28.48 4.44 -19.16
N ARG A 95 29.18 3.56 -19.88
CA ARG A 95 29.03 3.44 -21.34
C ARG A 95 27.61 3.06 -21.74
N PHE A 96 27.02 2.06 -21.08
CA PHE A 96 25.67 1.59 -21.41
C PHE A 96 24.56 2.45 -20.77
N GLY A 97 24.92 3.27 -19.78
CA GLY A 97 24.01 4.26 -19.19
C GLY A 97 23.99 5.61 -19.90
N GLU A 98 24.90 5.88 -20.85
CA GLU A 98 24.96 7.14 -21.60
C GLU A 98 23.62 7.53 -22.27
N PRO A 99 22.87 6.62 -22.92
CA PRO A 99 21.54 6.94 -23.48
C PRO A 99 20.51 7.38 -22.43
N TYR A 100 20.76 7.07 -21.16
CA TYR A 100 19.92 7.40 -20.01
C TYR A 100 20.50 8.53 -19.15
N ILE A 101 21.55 9.22 -19.64
CA ILE A 101 22.20 10.36 -18.97
C ILE A 101 22.73 9.94 -17.59
N ILE A 102 23.32 8.75 -17.50
CA ILE A 102 23.95 8.29 -16.26
C ILE A 102 25.08 9.24 -15.85
N THR A 103 25.18 9.51 -14.56
CA THR A 103 26.24 10.36 -14.00
C THR A 103 26.56 9.94 -12.57
N ASP A 104 27.71 10.36 -12.07
CA ASP A 104 28.08 10.15 -10.68
C ASP A 104 27.35 11.14 -9.77
N PHE A 105 27.00 10.70 -8.57
CA PHE A 105 26.50 11.58 -7.52
C PHE A 105 27.32 11.43 -6.24
N GLY A 106 27.51 12.54 -5.54
CA GLY A 106 28.27 12.59 -4.30
C GLY A 106 27.46 12.18 -3.07
N THR A 107 28.14 12.04 -1.94
CA THR A 107 27.53 11.69 -0.65
C THR A 107 26.53 12.73 -0.14
N TYR A 108 26.70 14.02 -0.48
CA TYR A 108 25.70 15.06 -0.15
C TYR A 108 24.36 14.82 -0.85
N ALA A 109 24.38 14.50 -2.15
CA ALA A 109 23.17 14.16 -2.89
C ALA A 109 22.53 12.89 -2.33
N LEU A 110 23.33 11.87 -2.00
CA LEU A 110 22.84 10.66 -1.34
C LEU A 110 22.19 10.97 0.01
N ASN A 111 22.80 11.86 0.81
CA ASN A 111 22.28 12.25 2.11
C ASN A 111 20.93 12.99 1.99
N SER A 112 20.80 13.90 1.02
CA SER A 112 19.52 14.55 0.71
C SER A 112 18.45 13.52 0.35
N LEU A 113 18.71 12.67 -0.64
CA LEU A 113 17.75 11.66 -1.12
C LEU A 113 17.33 10.68 -0.01
N ARG A 114 18.28 10.16 0.78
CA ARG A 114 17.97 9.19 1.82
C ARG A 114 17.17 9.81 2.97
N ILE A 115 17.38 11.10 3.28
CA ILE A 115 16.59 11.83 4.28
C ILE A 115 15.16 12.03 3.79
N GLU A 116 14.98 12.41 2.52
CA GLU A 116 13.66 12.58 1.91
C GLU A 116 12.80 11.31 1.95
N LYS A 117 13.44 10.13 1.87
CA LYS A 117 12.80 8.80 1.96
C LYS A 117 12.75 8.24 3.38
N GLY A 118 13.41 8.91 4.31
CA GLY A 118 13.50 8.55 5.71
C GLY A 118 14.41 7.37 6.05
N PHE A 119 15.43 7.10 5.25
CA PHE A 119 16.41 6.06 5.55
C PHE A 119 17.41 6.51 6.61
N ARG A 120 17.67 5.62 7.56
CA ARG A 120 18.54 5.85 8.71
C ARG A 120 19.98 5.49 8.37
N LEU A 121 20.91 6.29 8.83
CA LEU A 121 22.35 6.09 8.69
C LEU A 121 22.95 5.54 9.98
N TRP A 122 23.67 4.43 9.88
CA TRP A 122 24.47 3.93 10.99
C TRP A 122 25.63 4.89 11.30
N GLY A 123 25.84 5.17 12.58
CA GLY A 123 26.82 6.16 13.06
C GLY A 123 26.26 7.57 13.20
N ALA A 124 25.04 7.83 12.74
CA ALA A 124 24.35 9.12 12.88
C ALA A 124 22.95 8.96 13.47
N ASP A 125 21.99 8.43 12.69
CA ASP A 125 20.60 8.20 13.12
C ASP A 125 20.47 6.96 14.00
N MET A 126 21.40 6.02 13.85
CA MET A 126 21.49 4.80 14.64
C MET A 126 22.90 4.66 15.20
N THR A 127 23.00 4.56 16.51
CA THR A 127 24.25 4.32 17.23
C THR A 127 24.07 3.20 18.24
N VAL A 128 25.15 2.84 18.93
CA VAL A 128 25.12 1.89 20.04
C VAL A 128 24.29 2.37 21.24
N ASP A 129 23.96 3.67 21.29
CA ASP A 129 23.17 4.31 22.36
C ASP A 129 21.67 4.40 22.01
N THR A 130 21.28 3.89 20.85
CA THR A 130 19.90 3.91 20.35
C THR A 130 19.40 2.49 20.15
N ASN A 131 18.10 2.28 20.35
CA ASN A 131 17.47 0.99 20.09
C ASN A 131 16.58 1.03 18.83
N PRO A 132 16.28 -0.12 18.20
CA PRO A 132 15.55 -0.14 16.94
C PRO A 132 14.14 0.43 17.05
N PHE A 133 13.51 0.44 18.22
CA PHE A 133 12.18 1.04 18.38
C PHE A 133 12.24 2.57 18.43
N GLU A 134 13.23 3.15 19.13
CA GLU A 134 13.49 4.59 19.10
C GLU A 134 13.79 5.06 17.66
N ALA A 135 14.61 4.31 16.92
CA ALA A 135 14.97 4.62 15.54
C ALA A 135 13.81 4.42 14.53
N GLY A 136 12.68 3.84 14.96
CA GLY A 136 11.53 3.55 14.11
C GLY A 136 11.67 2.30 13.22
N LEU A 137 12.60 1.40 13.54
CA LEU A 137 12.85 0.13 12.86
C LEU A 137 12.05 -1.05 13.43
N GLY A 138 11.07 -0.79 14.30
CA GLY A 138 10.19 -1.81 14.88
C GLY A 138 9.62 -2.84 13.88
N PRO A 139 9.18 -2.45 12.66
CA PRO A 139 8.69 -3.41 11.66
C PRO A 139 9.70 -4.48 11.24
N PHE A 140 11.01 -4.21 11.36
CA PHE A 140 12.08 -5.15 11.03
C PHE A 140 12.46 -6.07 12.20
N VAL A 141 11.87 -5.87 13.38
CA VAL A 141 12.15 -6.66 14.58
C VAL A 141 11.11 -7.77 14.75
N ARG A 142 11.49 -9.00 14.44
CA ARG A 142 10.60 -10.17 14.56
C ARG A 142 10.55 -10.72 16.00
N MET A 143 9.93 -9.99 16.92
CA MET A 143 9.82 -10.36 18.35
C MET A 143 9.17 -11.74 18.59
N LYS A 144 8.27 -12.17 17.70
CA LYS A 144 7.60 -13.48 17.77
C LYS A 144 8.43 -14.64 17.19
N LYS A 145 9.66 -14.40 16.72
CA LYS A 145 10.54 -15.48 16.24
C LYS A 145 10.76 -16.48 17.40
N PRO A 146 10.54 -17.80 17.17
CA PRO A 146 10.70 -18.80 18.24
C PRO A 146 12.11 -18.79 18.84
N ALA A 147 13.12 -18.61 18.00
CA ALA A 147 14.51 -18.49 18.44
C ALA A 147 14.71 -17.33 19.43
N ASP A 148 15.55 -17.57 20.42
CA ASP A 148 16.03 -16.54 21.35
C ASP A 148 17.24 -15.83 20.73
N PHE A 149 16.98 -14.79 19.93
CA PHE A 149 18.03 -14.05 19.25
C PHE A 149 18.69 -13.04 20.21
N VAL A 150 19.97 -12.75 19.95
CA VAL A 150 20.74 -11.78 20.75
C VAL A 150 20.01 -10.43 20.80
N GLY A 151 19.75 -9.95 22.01
CA GLY A 151 19.02 -8.69 22.26
C GLY A 151 17.51 -8.84 22.49
N LYS A 152 16.90 -10.03 22.30
CA LYS A 152 15.44 -10.23 22.46
C LYS A 152 14.93 -9.83 23.85
N ALA A 153 15.59 -10.28 24.92
CA ALA A 153 15.20 -9.96 26.29
C ALA A 153 15.30 -8.44 26.58
N ALA A 154 16.36 -7.79 26.11
CA ALA A 154 16.53 -6.35 26.26
C ALA A 154 15.42 -5.57 25.53
N LEU A 155 15.08 -5.99 24.30
CA LEU A 155 13.99 -5.40 23.53
C LEU A 155 12.62 -5.60 24.18
N GLN A 156 12.38 -6.75 24.84
CA GLN A 156 11.15 -6.99 25.61
C GLN A 156 11.04 -6.03 26.79
N GLU A 157 12.15 -5.78 27.49
CA GLU A 157 12.18 -4.83 28.61
C GLU A 157 11.92 -3.40 28.14
N ILE A 158 12.58 -2.96 27.06
CA ILE A 158 12.34 -1.64 26.45
C ILE A 158 10.86 -1.46 26.07
N LEU A 159 10.23 -2.49 25.49
CA LEU A 159 8.79 -2.43 25.16
C LEU A 159 7.89 -2.37 26.40
N ARG A 160 8.31 -2.97 27.52
CA ARG A 160 7.58 -2.95 28.79
C ARG A 160 7.67 -1.59 29.48
N GLU A 161 8.85 -0.99 29.51
CA GLU A 161 9.09 0.33 30.10
C GLU A 161 8.49 1.46 29.24
N GLY A 162 8.42 1.23 27.92
CA GLY A 162 8.01 2.24 26.96
C GLY A 162 9.18 3.12 26.52
N LEU A 163 9.00 3.81 25.39
CA LEU A 163 10.04 4.68 24.84
C LEU A 163 10.02 6.04 25.54
N SER A 164 11.18 6.58 25.88
CA SER A 164 11.33 7.95 26.40
C SER A 164 11.47 8.97 25.26
N ARG A 165 12.05 8.55 24.13
CA ARG A 165 12.29 9.35 22.94
C ARG A 165 12.08 8.56 21.65
N LYS A 166 12.01 9.25 20.52
CA LYS A 166 11.86 8.65 19.20
C LYS A 166 12.54 9.52 18.14
N LEU A 167 13.09 8.86 17.12
CA LEU A 167 13.57 9.52 15.91
C LEU A 167 12.38 10.02 15.09
N VAL A 168 12.34 11.31 14.82
CA VAL A 168 11.32 11.99 14.02
C VAL A 168 11.92 12.63 12.78
N HIS A 169 11.05 12.98 11.82
CA HIS A 169 11.40 13.85 10.71
C HIS A 169 10.88 15.26 11.00
N LEU A 170 11.68 16.26 10.65
CA LEU A 170 11.38 17.67 10.83
C LEU A 170 11.45 18.36 9.45
N THR A 171 10.50 19.24 9.19
CA THR A 171 10.75 20.39 8.30
C THR A 171 11.35 21.50 9.14
N VAL A 172 12.32 22.22 8.59
CA VAL A 172 12.96 23.35 9.25
C VAL A 172 12.77 24.58 8.39
N ASP A 173 12.31 25.67 8.99
CA ASP A 173 12.20 27.00 8.36
C ASP A 173 13.60 27.63 8.29
N ALA A 174 14.51 26.95 7.60
CA ALA A 174 15.87 27.38 7.32
C ALA A 174 15.87 28.46 6.24
N GLN A 175 16.77 29.44 6.36
CA GLN A 175 16.91 30.52 5.38
C GLN A 175 18.10 30.29 4.44
N GLU A 176 19.31 30.43 4.97
CA GLU A 176 20.55 30.38 4.18
C GLU A 176 21.36 29.10 4.41
N VAL A 177 21.07 28.37 5.48
CA VAL A 177 21.86 27.21 5.94
C VAL A 177 20.89 26.12 6.37
N ASP A 178 21.05 24.93 5.80
CA ASP A 178 20.30 23.74 6.17
C ASP A 178 20.95 23.02 7.36
N PRO A 179 20.18 22.23 8.13
CA PRO A 179 20.74 21.33 9.13
C PRO A 179 21.66 20.28 8.47
N GLU A 180 22.71 19.85 9.16
CA GLU A 180 23.62 18.78 8.75
C GLU A 180 23.57 17.62 9.75
N GLY A 181 23.36 17.93 11.03
CA GLY A 181 23.31 17.01 12.16
C GLY A 181 24.08 17.56 13.37
N ASN A 182 23.75 17.07 14.57
CA ASN A 182 24.24 17.54 15.87
C ASN A 182 23.79 18.95 16.28
N GLU A 183 22.80 19.52 15.60
CA GLU A 183 22.17 20.76 16.04
C GLU A 183 21.26 20.50 17.24
N SER A 184 21.21 21.46 18.17
CA SER A 184 20.35 21.38 19.34
C SER A 184 18.90 21.65 18.94
N VAL A 185 17.97 20.86 19.48
CA VAL A 185 16.54 21.06 19.29
C VAL A 185 15.91 21.60 20.57
N TRP A 186 15.19 22.71 20.46
CA TRP A 186 14.64 23.48 21.56
C TRP A 186 13.12 23.45 21.57
N CYS A 187 12.55 23.52 22.78
CA CYS A 187 11.15 23.78 23.01
C CYS A 187 11.00 24.55 24.33
N SER A 188 10.31 25.69 24.31
CA SER A 188 10.11 26.55 25.50
C SER A 188 11.42 26.87 26.24
N ASP A 189 12.42 27.39 25.51
CA ASP A 189 13.75 27.78 26.02
C ASP A 189 14.57 26.67 26.68
N LYS A 190 14.25 25.40 26.39
CA LYS A 190 15.03 24.24 26.83
C LYS A 190 15.45 23.39 25.65
N VAL A 191 16.70 22.91 25.68
CA VAL A 191 17.15 21.85 24.78
C VAL A 191 16.42 20.56 25.15
N VAL A 192 15.68 20.02 24.19
CA VAL A 192 14.87 18.79 24.33
C VAL A 192 15.39 17.63 23.50
N GLY A 193 16.29 17.89 22.54
CA GLY A 193 16.86 16.87 21.68
C GLY A 193 17.98 17.39 20.81
N TYR A 194 18.34 16.61 19.80
CA TYR A 194 19.33 16.97 18.80
C TYR A 194 18.96 16.35 17.45
N THR A 195 19.36 17.01 16.38
CA THR A 195 19.28 16.46 15.03
C THR A 195 20.38 15.40 14.84
N THR A 196 20.06 14.31 14.17
CA THR A 196 21.02 13.26 13.81
C THR A 196 21.57 13.44 12.41
N SER A 197 20.77 14.06 11.54
CA SER A 197 21.08 14.29 10.14
C SER A 197 20.19 15.39 9.58
N GLY A 198 20.68 16.12 8.59
CA GLY A 198 19.89 17.09 7.85
C GLY A 198 20.41 17.32 6.44
N SER A 199 19.55 17.91 5.61
CA SER A 199 19.89 18.43 4.28
C SER A 199 18.69 19.20 3.70
N TYR A 200 18.92 20.00 2.66
CA TYR A 200 17.84 20.44 1.79
C TYR A 200 17.32 19.26 0.96
N GLY A 201 16.02 18.97 1.06
CA GLY A 201 15.33 18.02 0.20
C GLY A 201 14.92 18.69 -1.11
N VAL A 202 15.56 18.30 -2.21
CA VAL A 202 15.30 18.90 -3.53
C VAL A 202 13.92 18.52 -4.06
N GLN A 203 13.46 17.31 -3.81
CA GLN A 203 12.14 16.84 -4.24
C GLN A 203 11.03 17.28 -3.30
N ALA A 204 11.32 17.43 -2.00
CA ALA A 204 10.41 18.00 -1.00
C ALA A 204 10.33 19.53 -1.05
N GLU A 205 11.29 20.19 -1.70
CA GLU A 205 11.48 21.66 -1.72
C GLU A 205 11.52 22.29 -0.32
N GLN A 206 12.13 21.59 0.63
CA GLN A 206 12.15 21.96 2.04
C GLN A 206 13.47 21.58 2.70
N SER A 207 13.85 22.34 3.73
CA SER A 207 14.95 21.96 4.61
C SER A 207 14.48 20.87 5.58
N LEU A 208 15.19 19.76 5.65
CA LEU A 208 14.79 18.57 6.38
C LEU A 208 15.84 18.19 7.42
N ALA A 209 15.36 17.67 8.55
CA ALA A 209 16.20 17.02 9.55
C ALA A 209 15.55 15.77 10.12
N MET A 210 16.38 14.83 10.57
CA MET A 210 15.98 13.78 11.51
C MET A 210 16.46 14.18 12.91
N ALA A 211 15.65 13.91 13.93
CA ALA A 211 16.00 14.27 15.31
C ALA A 211 15.44 13.27 16.33
N TYR A 212 16.16 13.03 17.42
CA TYR A 212 15.61 12.31 18.56
C TYR A 212 14.91 13.29 19.49
N LEU A 213 13.59 13.14 19.64
CA LEU A 213 12.77 13.96 20.53
C LEU A 213 12.05 13.13 21.60
N PRO A 214 11.73 13.72 22.76
CA PRO A 214 10.87 13.10 23.76
C PRO A 214 9.53 12.68 23.16
N MET A 215 8.95 11.58 23.62
CA MET A 215 7.71 11.03 23.03
C MET A 215 6.55 12.03 22.93
N TYR A 216 6.42 12.96 23.88
CA TYR A 216 5.36 13.97 23.88
C TYR A 216 5.54 15.06 22.83
N LEU A 217 6.76 15.24 22.30
CA LEU A 217 7.07 16.11 21.16
C LEU A 217 7.19 15.33 19.84
N ALA A 218 7.28 13.99 19.90
CA ALA A 218 7.38 13.16 18.70
C ALA A 218 6.03 12.96 17.96
N ILE A 219 5.05 13.82 18.23
CA ILE A 219 3.71 13.78 17.65
C ILE A 219 3.72 14.65 16.38
N PRO A 220 3.19 14.15 15.25
CA PRO A 220 3.10 14.94 14.02
C PRO A 220 2.39 16.29 14.24
N GLY A 221 2.94 17.35 13.66
CA GLY A 221 2.48 18.73 13.85
C GLY A 221 3.03 19.42 15.10
N SER A 222 3.79 18.73 15.96
CA SER A 222 4.47 19.40 17.09
C SER A 222 5.50 20.40 16.56
N GLU A 223 5.55 21.57 17.20
CA GLU A 223 6.51 22.62 16.87
C GLU A 223 7.69 22.61 17.84
N VAL A 224 8.90 22.67 17.27
CA VAL A 224 10.17 22.80 17.97
C VAL A 224 11.03 23.85 17.25
N GLN A 225 12.20 24.15 17.78
CA GLN A 225 13.17 25.02 17.13
C GLN A 225 14.50 24.32 16.96
N VAL A 226 15.12 24.38 15.79
CA VAL A 226 16.47 23.84 15.52
C VAL A 226 17.45 25.01 15.53
N GLU A 227 18.53 24.89 16.30
CA GLU A 227 19.57 25.92 16.35
C GLU A 227 20.57 25.76 15.20
N LEU A 228 20.48 26.65 14.21
CA LEU A 228 21.39 26.69 13.06
C LEU A 228 22.35 27.87 13.21
N LEU A 229 23.63 27.58 13.47
CA LEU A 229 24.70 28.57 13.66
C LEU A 229 24.32 29.69 14.65
N GLY A 230 23.67 29.33 15.77
CA GLY A 230 23.23 30.24 16.83
C GLY A 230 21.88 30.93 16.58
N LYS A 231 21.16 30.60 15.51
CA LYS A 231 19.80 31.09 15.23
C LYS A 231 18.78 29.98 15.42
N LEU A 232 17.72 30.25 16.18
CA LEU A 232 16.62 29.31 16.38
C LEU A 232 15.64 29.39 15.19
N CYS A 233 15.67 28.37 14.34
CA CYS A 233 14.75 28.19 13.22
C CYS A 233 13.55 27.36 13.67
N ARG A 234 12.32 27.78 13.32
CA ARG A 234 11.11 26.99 13.59
C ARG A 234 11.17 25.67 12.83
N ALA A 235 10.69 24.60 13.44
CA ALA A 235 10.65 23.28 12.83
C ALA A 235 9.37 22.55 13.23
N THR A 236 8.84 21.75 12.31
CA THR A 236 7.59 21.00 12.51
C THR A 236 7.83 19.51 12.34
N VAL A 237 7.33 18.71 13.28
CA VAL A 237 7.39 17.25 13.21
C VAL A 237 6.47 16.74 12.11
N LEU A 238 7.05 16.02 11.15
CA LEU A 238 6.32 15.41 10.04
C LEU A 238 5.65 14.08 10.46
N PRO A 239 4.50 13.73 9.84
CA PRO A 239 3.86 12.43 10.06
C PRO A 239 4.68 11.25 9.51
N SER A 240 5.49 11.49 8.48
CA SER A 240 6.35 10.52 7.80
C SER A 240 7.46 11.25 7.05
N ALA A 241 8.35 10.49 6.40
CA ALA A 241 9.25 11.06 5.41
C ALA A 241 8.44 11.74 4.28
N PRO A 242 8.89 12.90 3.77
CA PRO A 242 8.11 13.73 2.85
C PRO A 242 8.04 13.17 1.43
N VAL A 243 9.00 12.33 1.03
CA VAL A 243 9.01 11.72 -0.30
C VAL A 243 8.85 10.21 -0.17
N ALA A 244 7.85 9.68 -0.86
CA ALA A 244 7.63 8.24 -0.93
C ALA A 244 8.81 7.54 -1.62
N VAL A 245 9.20 6.37 -1.12
CA VAL A 245 10.03 5.43 -1.88
C VAL A 245 9.25 5.07 -3.13
N GLN A 246 9.81 5.36 -4.31
CA GLN A 246 9.17 5.01 -5.57
C GLN A 246 9.22 3.49 -5.73
N ILE A 247 8.18 2.81 -5.27
CA ILE A 247 7.88 1.47 -5.74
C ILE A 247 7.27 1.68 -7.12
N GLN A 248 7.97 1.27 -8.17
CA GLN A 248 7.52 1.46 -9.57
C GLN A 248 6.13 0.89 -9.84
N GLN A 249 5.60 0.03 -8.96
CA GLN A 249 4.23 -0.46 -9.00
C GLN A 249 3.64 -0.44 -7.58
N PRO A 250 2.52 0.28 -7.31
CA PRO A 250 1.82 0.19 -6.03
C PRO A 250 1.24 -1.21 -5.78
N SER A 251 1.14 -2.03 -6.84
CA SER A 251 0.73 -3.43 -6.80
C SER A 251 1.94 -4.39 -6.76
N LEU A 252 2.00 -5.20 -5.72
CA LEU A 252 3.01 -6.23 -5.48
C LEU A 252 2.35 -7.60 -5.52
N ARG A 253 3.08 -8.64 -5.95
CA ARG A 253 2.59 -10.03 -5.80
C ARG A 253 2.44 -10.33 -4.30
N ASN A 254 1.35 -10.97 -3.92
CA ASN A 254 1.14 -11.40 -2.55
C ASN A 254 2.16 -12.51 -2.20
N ASP A 255 2.90 -12.35 -1.10
CA ASP A 255 3.88 -13.32 -0.61
C ASP A 255 3.26 -14.67 -0.25
N PHE A 256 1.97 -14.68 0.09
CA PHE A 256 1.17 -15.87 0.43
C PHE A 256 -0.06 -15.93 -0.48
N PRO A 257 0.12 -16.18 -1.78
CA PRO A 257 -0.98 -16.09 -2.74
C PRO A 257 -1.94 -17.27 -2.58
N ALA A 258 -3.24 -16.99 -2.62
CA ALA A 258 -4.28 -18.01 -2.59
C ALA A 258 -4.40 -18.77 -3.93
N LEU A 259 -3.95 -18.15 -5.03
CA LEU A 259 -3.93 -18.72 -6.37
C LEU A 259 -2.50 -18.64 -6.94
N LEU A 260 -2.08 -19.71 -7.61
CA LEU A 260 -0.79 -19.80 -8.30
C LEU A 260 -1.02 -19.98 -9.80
N GLU A 261 -0.15 -19.39 -10.61
CA GLU A 261 -0.25 -19.44 -12.07
C GLU A 261 0.07 -20.86 -12.59
N ASP A 262 0.97 -21.55 -11.90
CA ASP A 262 1.49 -22.88 -12.18
C ASP A 262 0.88 -23.96 -11.26
N ALA A 263 -0.30 -23.70 -10.69
CA ALA A 263 -0.98 -24.70 -9.86
C ALA A 263 -1.16 -26.01 -10.65
N PRO A 264 -0.81 -27.17 -10.07
CA PRO A 264 -0.94 -28.46 -10.74
C PRO A 264 -2.40 -28.71 -11.08
N SER A 265 -2.65 -29.15 -12.32
CA SER A 265 -3.98 -29.61 -12.70
C SER A 265 -4.30 -30.87 -11.88
N PRO A 266 -5.52 -31.00 -11.32
CA PRO A 266 -5.94 -32.27 -10.74
C PRO A 266 -5.83 -33.38 -11.80
N GLU A 267 -5.42 -34.59 -11.39
CA GLU A 267 -5.23 -35.72 -12.32
C GLU A 267 -6.57 -36.11 -12.97
N SER A 268 -6.85 -35.59 -14.17
CA SER A 268 -8.03 -35.77 -15.04
C SER A 268 -9.29 -34.93 -14.72
N GLU A 269 -9.88 -34.38 -15.79
CA GLU A 269 -11.18 -33.67 -15.82
C GLU A 269 -12.39 -34.61 -15.58
N GLU A 270 -12.15 -35.93 -15.52
CA GLU A 270 -13.16 -36.97 -15.32
C GLU A 270 -13.39 -37.37 -13.86
N ASN A 271 -12.69 -36.78 -12.88
CA ASN A 271 -12.87 -37.08 -11.45
C ASN A 271 -14.12 -36.40 -10.85
N ALA A 272 -15.28 -36.71 -11.43
CA ALA A 272 -16.33 -37.27 -10.60
C ALA A 272 -15.80 -38.64 -10.11
N ASP A 273 -15.91 -38.97 -8.82
CA ASP A 273 -15.96 -40.40 -8.50
C ASP A 273 -17.04 -41.06 -9.38
N GLU A 274 -17.02 -42.38 -9.61
CA GLU A 274 -18.03 -43.03 -10.47
C GLU A 274 -19.49 -42.65 -10.10
N SER A 275 -19.71 -42.18 -8.87
CA SER A 275 -21.00 -41.69 -8.36
C SER A 275 -21.38 -40.24 -8.74
N GLY A 276 -20.45 -39.39 -9.18
CA GLY A 276 -20.73 -37.98 -9.53
C GLY A 276 -20.76 -37.01 -8.36
N LEU A 277 -20.47 -37.47 -7.14
CA LEU A 277 -20.62 -36.73 -5.88
C LEU A 277 -19.46 -35.77 -5.62
N PHE A 278 -18.23 -36.19 -5.90
CA PHE A 278 -17.03 -35.38 -5.67
C PHE A 278 -16.53 -34.83 -6.98
N ARG A 279 -16.65 -33.51 -7.18
CA ARG A 279 -16.15 -32.84 -8.39
C ARG A 279 -15.06 -31.85 -8.01
N MET A 280 -13.96 -31.92 -8.76
CA MET A 280 -12.84 -30.99 -8.63
C MET A 280 -12.59 -30.34 -10.00
N ALA A 281 -12.10 -29.11 -9.98
CA ALA A 281 -11.73 -28.37 -11.18
C ALA A 281 -10.42 -27.62 -10.92
N GLU A 282 -9.72 -27.30 -12.00
CA GLU A 282 -8.50 -26.52 -11.93
C GLU A 282 -8.78 -25.09 -11.42
N ALA A 283 -7.89 -24.60 -10.55
CA ALA A 283 -7.91 -23.24 -10.03
C ALA A 283 -6.53 -22.60 -10.18
N ARG A 284 -6.33 -21.87 -11.30
CA ARG A 284 -5.11 -21.08 -11.56
C ARG A 284 -5.42 -19.60 -11.44
N GLY A 285 -4.40 -18.82 -11.10
CA GLY A 285 -4.58 -17.39 -10.89
C GLY A 285 -3.36 -16.70 -10.30
N THR A 286 -3.54 -15.42 -9.99
CA THR A 286 -2.52 -14.62 -9.30
C THR A 286 -3.18 -13.72 -8.26
N CYS A 287 -2.45 -13.45 -7.18
CA CYS A 287 -2.89 -12.57 -6.11
C CYS A 287 -1.90 -11.40 -5.98
N ARG A 288 -2.41 -10.17 -6.07
CA ARG A 288 -1.66 -8.94 -5.84
C ARG A 288 -2.18 -8.20 -4.61
N VAL A 289 -1.30 -7.49 -3.91
CA VAL A 289 -1.61 -6.50 -2.87
C VAL A 289 -1.30 -5.13 -3.45
N MET A 290 -2.21 -4.17 -3.32
CA MET A 290 -2.03 -2.83 -3.86
C MET A 290 -2.16 -1.81 -2.73
N CYS A 291 -1.06 -1.16 -2.38
CA CYS A 291 -1.07 -0.10 -1.36
C CYS A 291 -1.67 1.18 -1.94
N PHE A 292 -2.59 1.82 -1.22
CA PHE A 292 -3.24 3.05 -1.69
C PHE A 292 -2.36 4.28 -1.52
N HIS A 293 -1.53 4.29 -0.46
CA HIS A 293 -0.79 5.47 -0.05
C HIS A 293 0.45 5.06 0.75
N PRO A 294 1.60 5.75 0.62
CA PRO A 294 2.82 5.43 1.37
C PRO A 294 2.68 5.60 2.90
N CYS A 295 1.80 6.51 3.34
CA CYS A 295 1.55 6.74 4.76
C CYS A 295 0.58 5.69 5.34
N SER A 296 1.03 4.99 6.38
CA SER A 296 0.27 3.91 7.03
C SER A 296 -0.90 4.38 7.90
N ASN A 297 -1.00 5.68 8.16
CA ASN A 297 -2.01 6.29 9.04
C ASN A 297 -3.09 7.07 8.25
N VAL A 298 -3.13 6.92 6.93
CA VAL A 298 -4.12 7.56 6.06
C VAL A 298 -5.10 6.50 5.58
N THR A 299 -6.37 6.88 5.40
CA THR A 299 -7.42 6.02 4.80
C THR A 299 -8.11 6.78 3.67
N LEU A 300 -8.79 6.07 2.76
CA LEU A 300 -9.47 6.66 1.60
C LEU A 300 -10.30 7.95 1.88
N PRO A 301 -11.12 8.08 2.96
CA PRO A 301 -11.85 9.33 3.21
C PRO A 301 -10.94 10.53 3.55
N LEU A 302 -9.72 10.27 4.04
CA LEU A 302 -8.75 11.30 4.43
C LEU A 302 -7.73 11.60 3.33
N MET A 303 -7.67 10.79 2.28
CA MET A 303 -6.83 11.03 1.10
C MET A 303 -7.32 12.25 0.32
N SER A 304 -6.41 12.91 -0.38
CA SER A 304 -6.74 13.97 -1.33
C SER A 304 -7.48 13.42 -2.55
N GLN A 305 -8.11 14.31 -3.32
CA GLN A 305 -8.83 13.93 -4.54
C GLN A 305 -7.91 13.20 -5.53
N SER A 306 -6.73 13.76 -5.81
CA SER A 306 -5.75 13.20 -6.75
C SER A 306 -5.15 11.87 -6.29
N GLU A 307 -4.99 11.69 -4.98
CA GLU A 307 -4.55 10.41 -4.41
C GLU A 307 -5.58 9.29 -4.66
N VAL A 308 -6.87 9.58 -4.48
CA VAL A 308 -7.93 8.59 -4.75
C VAL A 308 -8.10 8.33 -6.25
N GLU A 309 -7.91 9.34 -7.09
CA GLU A 309 -7.85 9.16 -8.55
C GLU A 309 -6.72 8.20 -8.96
N THR A 310 -5.54 8.33 -8.35
CA THR A 310 -4.40 7.43 -8.58
C THR A 310 -4.74 5.98 -8.21
N VAL A 311 -5.46 5.77 -7.11
CA VAL A 311 -5.95 4.43 -6.70
C VAL A 311 -6.91 3.85 -7.73
N ILE A 312 -7.84 4.67 -8.25
CA ILE A 312 -8.82 4.25 -9.26
C ILE A 312 -8.15 3.92 -10.60
N ASP A 313 -7.17 4.73 -11.01
CA ASP A 313 -6.39 4.48 -12.22
C ASP A 313 -5.62 3.16 -12.13
N GLU A 314 -5.01 2.88 -10.98
CA GLU A 314 -4.35 1.59 -10.76
C GLU A 314 -5.35 0.43 -10.76
N TRP A 315 -6.52 0.55 -10.13
CA TRP A 315 -7.55 -0.50 -10.21
C TRP A 315 -7.97 -0.78 -11.66
N ALA A 316 -8.17 0.26 -12.46
CA ALA A 316 -8.51 0.12 -13.88
C ALA A 316 -7.38 -0.57 -14.65
N LEU A 317 -6.13 -0.13 -14.46
CA LEU A 317 -4.95 -0.69 -15.11
C LEU A 317 -4.76 -2.18 -14.76
N GLN A 318 -4.84 -2.53 -13.48
CA GLN A 318 -4.68 -3.90 -13.00
C GLN A 318 -5.79 -4.81 -13.53
N THR A 319 -7.02 -4.31 -13.59
CA THR A 319 -8.16 -5.04 -14.17
C THR A 319 -7.96 -5.28 -15.66
N GLU A 320 -7.49 -4.29 -16.41
CA GLU A 320 -7.22 -4.41 -17.84
C GLU A 320 -6.08 -5.39 -18.13
N GLN A 321 -4.96 -5.28 -17.40
CA GLN A 321 -3.78 -6.12 -17.60
C GLN A 321 -4.05 -7.58 -17.25
N LEU A 322 -4.55 -7.85 -16.04
CA LEU A 322 -4.87 -9.21 -15.60
C LEU A 322 -6.02 -9.79 -16.42
N GLY A 323 -6.95 -8.95 -16.87
CA GLY A 323 -8.08 -9.33 -17.70
C GLY A 323 -7.69 -9.83 -19.09
N GLN A 324 -6.47 -9.55 -19.59
CA GLN A 324 -5.99 -10.17 -20.84
C GLN A 324 -5.78 -11.68 -20.70
N THR A 325 -5.54 -12.17 -19.48
CA THR A 325 -5.19 -13.58 -19.22
C THR A 325 -6.28 -14.32 -18.46
N TYR A 326 -6.89 -13.66 -17.46
CA TYR A 326 -7.79 -14.32 -16.51
C TYR A 326 -9.26 -14.00 -16.79
N THR A 327 -10.11 -14.99 -16.54
CA THR A 327 -11.57 -14.91 -16.73
C THR A 327 -12.24 -13.91 -15.78
N TRP A 328 -11.72 -13.80 -14.55
CA TRP A 328 -12.23 -12.87 -13.56
C TRP A 328 -11.10 -12.17 -12.82
N VAL A 329 -11.23 -10.85 -12.64
CA VAL A 329 -10.32 -10.03 -11.83
C VAL A 329 -11.13 -9.40 -10.70
N GLN A 330 -10.90 -9.86 -9.47
CA GLN A 330 -11.57 -9.37 -8.28
C GLN A 330 -10.71 -8.34 -7.56
N VAL A 331 -11.06 -7.06 -7.71
CA VAL A 331 -10.55 -5.99 -6.86
C VAL A 331 -11.40 -5.92 -5.59
N PHE A 332 -10.77 -5.96 -4.41
CA PHE A 332 -11.46 -5.86 -3.12
C PHE A 332 -10.58 -5.29 -2.00
N GLU A 333 -11.19 -4.56 -1.06
CA GLU A 333 -10.54 -4.05 0.15
C GLU A 333 -11.22 -4.64 1.39
N ASN A 334 -10.42 -5.02 2.40
CA ASN A 334 -10.89 -5.33 3.74
C ASN A 334 -10.33 -4.29 4.72
N LYS A 335 -11.16 -3.36 5.16
CA LYS A 335 -10.79 -2.28 6.10
C LYS A 335 -11.15 -2.66 7.53
N GLY A 336 -10.16 -2.52 8.42
CA GLY A 336 -10.32 -2.71 9.87
C GLY A 336 -10.17 -4.17 10.33
N ALA A 337 -9.66 -4.35 11.56
CA ALA A 337 -9.35 -5.67 12.12
C ALA A 337 -10.58 -6.60 12.20
N ILE A 338 -11.78 -6.03 12.38
CA ILE A 338 -13.06 -6.77 12.40
C ILE A 338 -13.29 -7.53 11.09
N MET A 339 -12.83 -6.98 9.96
CA MET A 339 -12.96 -7.60 8.63
C MET A 339 -11.78 -8.53 8.29
N GLY A 340 -10.99 -8.94 9.29
CA GLY A 340 -9.86 -9.84 9.09
C GLY A 340 -8.59 -9.17 8.55
N CYS A 341 -8.53 -7.84 8.54
CA CYS A 341 -7.35 -7.09 8.12
C CYS A 341 -6.29 -7.09 9.24
N SER A 342 -5.14 -7.74 8.98
CA SER A 342 -4.04 -7.86 9.96
C SER A 342 -2.95 -6.79 9.81
N ASN A 343 -2.91 -6.08 8.68
CA ASN A 343 -1.98 -4.98 8.41
C ASN A 343 -2.74 -3.65 8.31
N PRO A 344 -2.48 -2.65 9.17
CA PRO A 344 -3.22 -1.40 9.20
C PRO A 344 -2.91 -0.45 8.04
N HIS A 345 -1.87 -0.71 7.24
CA HIS A 345 -1.53 0.12 6.09
C HIS A 345 -2.67 0.13 5.05
N PRO A 346 -3.02 1.28 4.44
CA PRO A 346 -4.14 1.36 3.49
C PRO A 346 -3.81 0.59 2.21
N HIS A 347 -4.54 -0.49 1.95
CA HIS A 347 -4.33 -1.35 0.77
C HIS A 347 -5.61 -2.07 0.35
N CYS A 348 -5.65 -2.51 -0.91
CA CYS A 348 -6.58 -3.52 -1.38
C CYS A 348 -5.83 -4.78 -1.84
N GLN A 349 -6.61 -5.77 -2.25
CA GLN A 349 -6.14 -6.98 -2.91
C GLN A 349 -6.79 -7.12 -4.28
N ILE A 350 -6.07 -7.77 -5.19
CA ILE A 350 -6.54 -8.07 -6.53
C ILE A 350 -6.25 -9.54 -6.79
N TRP A 351 -7.31 -10.34 -6.84
CA TRP A 351 -7.21 -11.77 -7.14
C TRP A 351 -7.76 -12.03 -8.53
N ALA A 352 -6.94 -12.55 -9.42
CA ALA A 352 -7.34 -12.93 -10.76
C ALA A 352 -7.40 -14.45 -10.88
N SER A 353 -8.49 -14.99 -11.43
CA SER A 353 -8.76 -16.43 -11.52
C SER A 353 -9.09 -16.87 -12.94
N SER A 354 -8.65 -18.07 -13.31
CA SER A 354 -8.98 -18.72 -14.59
C SER A 354 -10.45 -19.13 -14.70
N PHE A 355 -11.18 -19.13 -13.59
CA PHE A 355 -12.60 -19.47 -13.49
C PHE A 355 -13.43 -18.26 -13.04
N LEU A 356 -14.74 -18.33 -13.30
CA LEU A 356 -15.71 -17.35 -12.82
C LEU A 356 -16.19 -17.73 -11.40
N PRO A 357 -15.92 -16.91 -10.35
CA PRO A 357 -16.32 -17.23 -8.98
C PRO A 357 -17.84 -17.27 -8.79
N ASN A 358 -18.30 -17.79 -7.65
CA ASN A 358 -19.71 -18.02 -7.36
C ASN A 358 -20.60 -16.78 -7.50
N GLU A 359 -20.24 -15.67 -6.84
CA GLU A 359 -21.01 -14.42 -6.86
C GLU A 359 -21.10 -13.81 -8.27
N PRO A 360 -19.98 -13.58 -9.00
CA PRO A 360 -20.01 -13.17 -10.40
C PRO A 360 -20.81 -14.10 -11.32
N ARG A 361 -20.74 -15.42 -11.11
CA ARG A 361 -21.48 -16.40 -11.92
C ARG A 361 -22.99 -16.27 -11.75
N LEU A 362 -23.47 -16.07 -10.52
CA LEU A 362 -24.89 -15.80 -10.25
C LEU A 362 -25.34 -14.46 -10.84
N LYS A 363 -24.50 -13.43 -10.72
CA LYS A 363 -24.75 -12.10 -11.30
C LYS A 363 -24.77 -12.12 -12.83
N ASP A 364 -23.89 -12.86 -13.49
CA ASP A 364 -23.89 -13.01 -14.96
C ASP A 364 -25.21 -13.60 -15.43
N LYS A 365 -25.59 -14.75 -14.86
CA LYS A 365 -26.84 -15.45 -15.20
C LYS A 365 -28.07 -14.58 -14.99
N SER A 366 -28.14 -13.89 -13.85
CA SER A 366 -29.32 -13.11 -13.47
C SER A 366 -29.46 -11.83 -14.31
N GLN A 367 -28.35 -11.12 -14.55
CA GLN A 367 -28.34 -9.94 -15.40
C GLN A 367 -28.65 -10.30 -16.86
N ARG A 368 -28.09 -11.40 -17.36
CA ARG A 368 -28.35 -11.90 -18.72
C ARG A 368 -29.83 -12.23 -18.91
N ALA A 369 -30.42 -13.02 -18.01
CA ALA A 369 -31.83 -13.38 -18.08
C ALA A 369 -32.75 -12.14 -18.04
N TYR A 370 -32.40 -11.11 -17.27
CA TYR A 370 -33.15 -9.85 -17.26
C TYR A 370 -33.00 -9.08 -18.57
N PHE A 371 -31.78 -9.01 -19.10
CA PHE A 371 -31.46 -8.32 -20.35
C PHE A 371 -32.17 -8.97 -21.53
N GLU A 372 -32.14 -10.30 -21.66
CA GLU A 372 -32.84 -11.06 -22.69
C GLU A 372 -34.36 -10.83 -22.65
N LYS A 373 -34.92 -10.68 -21.45
CA LYS A 373 -36.37 -10.45 -21.26
C LYS A 373 -36.80 -9.01 -21.54
N THR A 374 -35.96 -8.02 -21.22
CA THR A 374 -36.37 -6.60 -21.16
C THR A 374 -35.66 -5.70 -22.17
N GLY A 375 -34.57 -6.17 -22.77
CA GLY A 375 -33.67 -5.39 -23.61
C GLY A 375 -32.87 -4.31 -22.87
N LYS A 376 -32.85 -4.33 -21.53
CA LYS A 376 -32.18 -3.31 -20.70
C LYS A 376 -31.28 -3.95 -19.64
N PRO A 377 -30.09 -3.39 -19.35
CA PRO A 377 -29.26 -3.87 -18.24
C PRO A 377 -30.00 -3.69 -16.92
N LEU A 378 -30.03 -4.75 -16.08
CA LEU A 378 -30.82 -4.79 -14.85
C LEU A 378 -30.52 -3.60 -13.93
N LEU A 379 -29.24 -3.35 -13.68
CA LEU A 379 -28.83 -2.30 -12.73
C LEU A 379 -29.06 -0.88 -13.27
N ILE A 380 -29.06 -0.68 -14.59
CA ILE A 380 -29.41 0.62 -15.19
C ILE A 380 -30.91 0.92 -14.98
N ASP A 381 -31.78 -0.06 -15.23
CA ASP A 381 -33.22 0.11 -14.95
C ASP A 381 -33.48 0.27 -13.44
N TYR A 382 -32.78 -0.50 -12.60
CA TYR A 382 -32.88 -0.40 -11.15
C TYR A 382 -32.47 0.99 -10.63
N VAL A 383 -31.30 1.51 -11.03
CA VAL A 383 -30.83 2.86 -10.65
C VAL A 383 -31.79 3.94 -11.15
N SER A 384 -32.32 3.82 -12.37
CA SER A 384 -33.33 4.77 -12.87
C SER A 384 -34.58 4.82 -11.99
N ARG A 385 -35.02 3.68 -11.46
CA ARG A 385 -36.17 3.60 -10.55
C ARG A 385 -35.83 4.14 -9.15
N GLU A 386 -34.64 3.83 -8.64
CA GLU A 386 -34.19 4.35 -7.35
C GLU A 386 -34.05 5.87 -7.37
N LEU A 387 -33.53 6.46 -8.45
CA LEU A 387 -33.46 7.91 -8.61
C LEU A 387 -34.84 8.57 -8.66
N LYS A 388 -35.86 7.89 -9.21
CA LYS A 388 -37.24 8.40 -9.22
C LYS A 388 -37.91 8.34 -7.85
N LYS A 389 -37.68 7.27 -7.08
CA LYS A 389 -38.24 7.10 -5.73
C LYS A 389 -37.50 7.92 -4.68
N ASN A 390 -36.17 8.01 -4.82
CA ASN A 390 -35.23 8.71 -3.96
C ASN A 390 -35.20 8.27 -2.47
N GLU A 391 -35.90 7.21 -2.09
CA GLU A 391 -35.95 6.70 -0.71
C GLU A 391 -34.62 6.12 -0.23
N ARG A 392 -33.87 5.45 -1.11
CA ARG A 392 -32.66 4.70 -0.75
C ARG A 392 -31.34 5.31 -1.24
N VAL A 393 -31.41 6.46 -1.90
CA VAL A 393 -30.26 7.13 -2.52
C VAL A 393 -29.44 7.93 -1.51
N VAL A 394 -28.22 7.51 -1.21
CA VAL A 394 -27.36 8.19 -0.21
C VAL A 394 -26.66 9.41 -0.80
N LEU A 395 -26.07 9.27 -1.99
CA LEU A 395 -25.36 10.33 -2.70
C LEU A 395 -25.63 10.24 -4.21
N VAL A 396 -25.70 11.39 -4.86
CA VAL A 396 -25.74 11.52 -6.31
C VAL A 396 -24.70 12.56 -6.71
N SER A 397 -23.82 12.20 -7.63
CA SER A 397 -22.88 13.11 -8.29
C SER A 397 -23.23 13.24 -9.77
N ASP A 398 -22.38 13.81 -10.62
CA ASP A 398 -22.70 13.94 -12.05
C ASP A 398 -22.80 12.58 -12.73
N HIS A 399 -21.85 11.68 -12.45
CA HIS A 399 -21.70 10.39 -13.11
C HIS A 399 -22.07 9.19 -12.25
N TRP A 400 -22.21 9.33 -10.92
CA TRP A 400 -22.40 8.19 -10.01
C TRP A 400 -23.61 8.34 -9.09
N VAL A 401 -24.07 7.19 -8.60
CA VAL A 401 -25.10 7.07 -7.56
C VAL A 401 -24.61 6.09 -6.50
N ALA A 402 -24.59 6.52 -5.24
CA ALA A 402 -24.45 5.64 -4.09
C ALA A 402 -25.82 5.47 -3.43
N LEU A 403 -26.24 4.23 -3.21
CA LEU A 403 -27.55 3.92 -2.62
C LEU A 403 -27.45 2.70 -1.70
N VAL A 404 -28.39 2.56 -0.77
CA VAL A 404 -28.60 1.31 -0.02
C VAL A 404 -29.50 0.42 -0.87
N PRO A 405 -29.02 -0.73 -1.38
CA PRO A 405 -29.86 -1.54 -2.27
C PRO A 405 -31.10 -2.05 -1.53
N PHE A 406 -32.22 -2.18 -2.25
CA PHE A 406 -33.48 -2.68 -1.70
C PHE A 406 -33.32 -4.07 -1.04
N TRP A 407 -32.39 -4.87 -1.56
CA TRP A 407 -32.05 -6.20 -1.06
C TRP A 407 -30.84 -6.22 -0.11
N ALA A 408 -30.41 -5.06 0.41
CA ALA A 408 -29.27 -4.95 1.32
C ALA A 408 -29.37 -5.95 2.47
N VAL A 409 -28.26 -6.65 2.76
CA VAL A 409 -28.16 -7.59 3.89
C VAL A 409 -27.45 -6.94 5.07
N TRP A 410 -26.34 -6.25 4.82
CA TRP A 410 -25.57 -5.59 5.88
C TRP A 410 -26.24 -4.30 6.36
N PRO A 411 -26.07 -3.90 7.64
CA PRO A 411 -26.85 -2.81 8.25
C PRO A 411 -26.84 -1.52 7.42
N TYR A 412 -25.65 -1.08 7.03
CA TYR A 412 -25.44 0.11 6.20
C TYR A 412 -24.81 -0.26 4.86
N GLU A 413 -25.20 -1.39 4.26
CA GLU A 413 -24.74 -1.80 2.93
C GLU A 413 -24.98 -0.71 1.89
N THR A 414 -24.00 -0.45 1.03
CA THR A 414 -24.20 0.45 -0.11
C THR A 414 -23.69 -0.15 -1.40
N MET A 415 -24.38 0.18 -2.49
CA MET A 415 -23.96 -0.08 -3.86
C MET A 415 -23.64 1.25 -4.54
N LEU A 416 -22.49 1.30 -5.23
CA LEU A 416 -22.03 2.45 -6.00
C LEU A 416 -22.03 2.07 -7.49
N VAL A 417 -22.80 2.81 -8.30
CA VAL A 417 -23.08 2.47 -9.70
C VAL A 417 -22.91 3.70 -10.58
N PRO A 418 -22.24 3.61 -11.75
CA PRO A 418 -22.20 4.70 -12.70
C PRO A 418 -23.57 4.84 -13.38
N LYS A 419 -23.98 6.07 -13.67
CA LYS A 419 -25.24 6.38 -14.36
C LYS A 419 -25.20 5.99 -15.83
N ARG A 420 -24.01 6.07 -16.45
CA ARG A 420 -23.77 5.57 -17.80
C ARG A 420 -23.68 4.04 -17.76
N HIS A 421 -24.14 3.41 -18.83
CA HIS A 421 -23.91 1.98 -19.04
C HIS A 421 -22.40 1.75 -19.29
N VAL A 422 -21.76 1.08 -18.35
CA VAL A 422 -20.34 0.75 -18.35
C VAL A 422 -20.22 -0.69 -17.87
N THR A 423 -19.47 -1.53 -18.57
CA THR A 423 -19.40 -2.95 -18.21
C THR A 423 -18.16 -3.27 -17.37
N ARG A 424 -17.05 -2.54 -17.56
CA ARG A 424 -15.77 -2.79 -16.87
C ARG A 424 -15.11 -1.51 -16.37
N LEU A 425 -14.25 -1.64 -15.36
CA LEU A 425 -13.66 -0.51 -14.65
C LEU A 425 -12.76 0.37 -15.55
N TYR A 426 -12.02 -0.25 -16.48
CA TYR A 426 -11.14 0.46 -17.42
C TYR A 426 -11.89 1.15 -18.58
N GLU A 427 -13.22 1.00 -18.68
CA GLU A 427 -14.07 1.70 -19.66
C GLU A 427 -14.58 3.06 -19.13
N LEU A 428 -14.22 3.42 -17.89
CA LEU A 428 -14.51 4.74 -17.32
C LEU A 428 -13.62 5.81 -17.95
N ASN A 429 -14.21 6.93 -18.34
CA ASN A 429 -13.46 8.09 -18.81
C ASN A 429 -12.90 8.91 -17.62
N ALA A 430 -12.01 9.88 -17.92
CA ALA A 430 -11.35 10.69 -16.89
C ALA A 430 -12.32 11.46 -15.98
N ALA A 431 -13.42 12.01 -16.54
CA ALA A 431 -14.43 12.72 -15.75
C ALA A 431 -15.18 11.76 -14.80
N GLU A 432 -15.50 10.55 -15.27
CA GLU A 432 -16.15 9.54 -14.45
C GLU A 432 -15.23 9.01 -13.34
N LYS A 433 -13.93 8.90 -13.58
CA LYS A 433 -12.94 8.50 -12.56
C LYS A 433 -12.74 9.59 -11.51
N SER A 434 -12.64 10.85 -11.93
CA SER A 434 -12.55 11.98 -11.00
C SER A 434 -13.81 12.10 -10.14
N ASP A 435 -14.99 11.98 -10.75
CA ASP A 435 -16.25 11.99 -10.01
C ASP A 435 -16.41 10.76 -9.10
N LEU A 436 -15.89 9.60 -9.50
CA LEU A 436 -15.80 8.41 -8.65
C LEU A 436 -14.96 8.67 -7.39
N ALA A 437 -13.77 9.26 -7.54
CA ALA A 437 -12.93 9.63 -6.40
C ALA A 437 -13.67 10.57 -5.43
N SER A 438 -14.36 11.57 -5.96
CA SER A 438 -15.13 12.54 -5.18
C SER A 438 -16.27 11.86 -4.40
N ILE A 439 -17.13 11.09 -5.07
CA ILE A 439 -18.27 10.43 -4.41
C ILE A 439 -17.82 9.34 -3.43
N MET A 440 -16.72 8.63 -3.70
CA MET A 440 -16.14 7.67 -2.77
C MET A 440 -15.67 8.35 -1.49
N ARG A 441 -14.92 9.45 -1.58
CA ARG A 441 -14.47 10.22 -0.41
C ARG A 441 -15.66 10.68 0.45
N LYS A 442 -16.72 11.18 -0.19
CA LYS A 442 -17.95 11.61 0.49
C LYS A 442 -18.67 10.44 1.17
N LEU A 443 -18.84 9.32 0.48
CA LEU A 443 -19.49 8.12 1.00
C LEU A 443 -18.72 7.56 2.21
N LEU A 444 -17.41 7.40 2.09
CA LEU A 444 -16.56 6.86 3.15
C LEU A 444 -16.45 7.82 4.33
N THR A 445 -16.51 9.13 4.09
CA THR A 445 -16.60 10.13 5.15
C THR A 445 -17.91 10.00 5.93
N LYS A 446 -19.03 9.82 5.24
CA LYS A 446 -20.33 9.54 5.89
C LYS A 446 -20.27 8.26 6.72
N TYR A 447 -19.60 7.20 6.24
CA TYR A 447 -19.39 6.00 7.04
C TYR A 447 -18.61 6.27 8.33
N ASP A 448 -17.45 6.95 8.23
CA ASP A 448 -16.63 7.24 9.41
C ASP A 448 -17.36 8.18 10.40
N ASN A 449 -18.18 9.09 9.88
CA ASN A 449 -19.01 10.00 10.68
C ASN A 449 -20.17 9.30 11.42
N LEU A 450 -20.69 8.18 10.90
CA LEU A 450 -21.87 7.50 11.44
C LEU A 450 -21.73 7.15 12.93
N PHE A 451 -20.53 6.70 13.33
CA PHE A 451 -20.19 6.41 14.72
C PHE A 451 -18.88 7.08 15.18
N SER A 452 -18.45 8.14 14.47
CA SER A 452 -17.22 8.90 14.74
C SER A 452 -16.00 7.99 14.97
N THR A 453 -15.79 7.04 14.06
CA THR A 453 -14.73 6.04 14.13
C THR A 453 -14.28 5.68 12.71
N SER A 454 -13.07 5.11 12.56
CA SER A 454 -12.68 4.50 11.28
C SER A 454 -13.60 3.30 11.01
N PHE A 455 -14.51 3.44 10.05
CA PHE A 455 -15.59 2.50 9.82
C PHE A 455 -15.07 1.28 9.06
N PRO A 456 -15.18 0.06 9.61
CA PRO A 456 -14.73 -1.16 8.95
C PRO A 456 -15.71 -1.57 7.85
N TYR A 457 -15.20 -2.20 6.79
CA TYR A 457 -16.00 -2.79 5.73
C TYR A 457 -15.18 -3.76 4.87
N SER A 458 -15.86 -4.65 4.18
CA SER A 458 -15.33 -5.27 2.96
C SER A 458 -15.98 -4.60 1.76
N MET A 459 -15.20 -4.25 0.74
CA MET A 459 -15.75 -3.73 -0.51
C MET A 459 -15.11 -4.43 -1.71
N GLY A 460 -15.79 -4.42 -2.84
CA GLY A 460 -15.21 -4.92 -4.09
C GLY A 460 -15.98 -4.48 -5.33
N TRP A 461 -15.28 -4.54 -6.45
CA TRP A 461 -15.80 -4.20 -7.78
C TRP A 461 -16.34 -5.44 -8.50
N HIS A 462 -17.45 -5.28 -9.22
CA HIS A 462 -18.03 -6.27 -10.10
C HIS A 462 -18.29 -5.65 -11.47
N GLY A 463 -17.63 -6.17 -12.50
CA GLY A 463 -17.85 -5.82 -13.90
C GLY A 463 -18.01 -7.08 -14.76
N ALA A 464 -18.15 -6.91 -16.07
CA ALA A 464 -18.22 -8.02 -17.00
C ALA A 464 -16.94 -8.89 -16.94
N PRO A 465 -17.07 -10.23 -17.09
CA PRO A 465 -15.92 -11.13 -17.20
C PRO A 465 -14.94 -10.71 -18.30
N THR A 466 -13.68 -11.12 -18.13
CA THR A 466 -12.55 -10.82 -19.01
C THR A 466 -11.99 -12.12 -19.62
N GLY A 467 -10.74 -12.15 -20.06
CA GLY A 467 -10.12 -13.32 -20.69
C GLY A 467 -10.88 -13.72 -21.95
N GLU A 468 -11.37 -14.97 -21.97
CA GLU A 468 -12.17 -15.52 -23.08
C GLU A 468 -13.47 -14.76 -23.38
N TYR A 469 -13.95 -13.92 -22.44
CA TYR A 469 -15.17 -13.13 -22.58
C TYR A 469 -14.94 -11.73 -23.15
N LEU A 470 -13.70 -11.30 -23.39
CA LEU A 470 -13.42 -9.95 -23.92
C LEU A 470 -14.09 -9.66 -25.27
N ASN A 471 -14.26 -10.71 -26.10
CA ASN A 471 -14.86 -10.60 -27.44
C ASN A 471 -16.33 -11.07 -27.48
N GLN A 472 -16.95 -11.33 -26.33
CA GLN A 472 -18.34 -11.78 -26.24
C GLN A 472 -19.28 -10.61 -25.94
N ASP A 473 -20.56 -10.79 -26.27
CA ASP A 473 -21.60 -9.83 -25.84
C ASP A 473 -21.79 -9.92 -24.32
N VAL A 474 -21.44 -8.82 -23.66
CA VAL A 474 -21.55 -8.63 -22.21
C VAL A 474 -22.43 -7.44 -21.86
N LEU A 475 -23.26 -6.95 -22.79
CA LEU A 475 -24.10 -5.77 -22.60
C LEU A 475 -25.12 -5.91 -21.46
N HIS A 476 -25.40 -7.13 -21.00
CA HIS A 476 -26.22 -7.36 -19.83
C HIS A 476 -25.57 -6.89 -18.51
N TRP A 477 -24.25 -6.80 -18.46
CA TRP A 477 -23.51 -6.35 -17.28
C TRP A 477 -23.59 -4.84 -17.06
N GLN A 478 -23.53 -4.45 -15.79
CA GLN A 478 -23.27 -3.09 -15.36
C GLN A 478 -22.23 -3.11 -14.23
N LEU A 479 -21.16 -2.34 -14.41
CA LEU A 479 -20.13 -2.11 -13.41
C LEU A 479 -20.75 -1.55 -12.13
N HIS A 480 -20.39 -2.11 -10.97
CA HIS A 480 -20.77 -1.58 -9.67
C HIS A 480 -19.77 -2.00 -8.59
N ALA A 481 -19.66 -1.19 -7.53
CA ALA A 481 -19.01 -1.58 -6.29
C ALA A 481 -20.05 -1.89 -5.21
N THR A 482 -19.71 -2.79 -4.29
CA THR A 482 -20.53 -3.12 -3.12
C THR A 482 -19.71 -2.91 -1.85
N TYR A 483 -20.28 -2.29 -0.84
CA TYR A 483 -19.69 -2.10 0.49
C TYR A 483 -20.51 -2.86 1.53
N LEU A 484 -19.85 -3.70 2.32
CA LEU A 484 -20.43 -4.61 3.31
C LEU A 484 -19.90 -4.28 4.73
N PRO A 485 -20.40 -3.21 5.37
CA PRO A 485 -19.94 -2.83 6.70
C PRO A 485 -20.62 -3.63 7.82
N PRO A 486 -19.89 -4.07 8.86
CA PRO A 486 -20.43 -4.89 9.93
C PRO A 486 -21.08 -4.08 11.06
N LEU A 487 -20.78 -2.78 11.23
CA LEU A 487 -21.28 -2.01 12.37
C LEU A 487 -22.80 -1.77 12.27
N LEU A 488 -23.49 -1.90 13.40
CA LEU A 488 -24.96 -1.84 13.48
C LEU A 488 -25.47 -0.68 14.33
N ARG A 489 -25.05 -0.57 15.60
CA ARG A 489 -25.61 0.43 16.55
C ARG A 489 -24.61 1.47 17.06
N SER A 490 -23.32 1.15 17.02
CA SER A 490 -22.24 2.00 17.53
C SER A 490 -20.89 1.50 17.02
N ALA A 491 -19.81 2.19 17.37
CA ALA A 491 -18.44 1.80 17.07
C ALA A 491 -18.04 0.42 17.64
N THR A 492 -18.76 -0.09 18.65
CA THR A 492 -18.45 -1.36 19.33
C THR A 492 -19.50 -2.45 19.13
N VAL A 493 -20.62 -2.14 18.45
CA VAL A 493 -21.74 -3.08 18.26
C VAL A 493 -21.92 -3.41 16.78
N GLN A 494 -21.57 -4.64 16.43
CA GLN A 494 -21.60 -5.16 15.07
C GLN A 494 -22.69 -6.21 14.84
N LYS A 495 -23.13 -6.34 13.58
CA LYS A 495 -23.92 -7.44 13.06
C LYS A 495 -23.03 -8.68 12.96
N PHE A 496 -23.57 -9.82 13.39
CA PHE A 496 -22.96 -11.13 13.20
C PHE A 496 -23.80 -11.93 12.22
N MET A 497 -23.19 -12.38 11.12
CA MET A 497 -23.83 -13.28 10.14
C MET A 497 -23.57 -14.73 10.59
N VAL A 498 -24.37 -15.21 11.54
CA VAL A 498 -24.18 -16.50 12.22
C VAL A 498 -25.51 -17.27 12.28
N GLY A 499 -25.55 -18.46 12.88
CA GLY A 499 -26.80 -19.13 13.25
C GLY A 499 -27.81 -19.26 12.10
N TYR A 500 -28.89 -18.48 12.14
CA TYR A 500 -29.94 -18.49 11.12
C TYR A 500 -29.43 -18.03 9.74
N GLU A 501 -28.57 -17.02 9.69
CA GLU A 501 -28.00 -16.49 8.44
C GLU A 501 -27.06 -17.47 7.75
N MET A 502 -26.39 -18.35 8.50
CA MET A 502 -25.52 -19.40 7.94
C MET A 502 -26.30 -20.65 7.50
N LEU A 503 -27.46 -20.92 8.10
CA LEU A 503 -28.19 -22.18 7.91
C LEU A 503 -29.52 -22.04 7.16
N ALA A 504 -30.04 -20.82 6.97
CA ALA A 504 -31.33 -20.59 6.33
C ALA A 504 -31.26 -19.44 5.31
N GLN A 505 -31.25 -18.18 5.76
CA GLN A 505 -31.24 -17.02 4.87
C GLN A 505 -30.77 -15.76 5.61
N PRO A 506 -30.27 -14.73 4.88
CA PRO A 506 -29.92 -13.45 5.48
C PRO A 506 -31.08 -12.77 6.22
N GLN A 507 -30.79 -12.09 7.32
CA GLN A 507 -31.73 -11.28 8.10
C GLN A 507 -31.11 -9.92 8.45
N ARG A 508 -31.94 -8.87 8.53
CA ARG A 508 -31.52 -7.54 8.98
C ARG A 508 -32.56 -6.90 9.91
N ASP A 509 -32.09 -6.08 10.84
CA ASP A 509 -32.94 -5.42 11.85
C ASP A 509 -33.43 -4.02 11.42
N LEU A 510 -32.59 -3.28 10.68
CA LEU A 510 -32.83 -1.91 10.20
C LEU A 510 -33.30 -1.96 8.76
N THR A 511 -34.34 -1.25 8.32
CA THR A 511 -34.73 -1.31 6.89
C THR A 511 -33.71 -0.59 5.99
N PRO A 512 -33.60 -0.96 4.70
CA PRO A 512 -32.75 -0.23 3.74
C PRO A 512 -33.04 1.27 3.66
N GLU A 513 -34.30 1.67 3.76
CA GLU A 513 -34.73 3.07 3.72
C GLU A 513 -34.23 3.83 4.94
N GLN A 514 -34.38 3.27 6.15
CA GLN A 514 -33.89 3.88 7.38
C GLN A 514 -32.36 4.01 7.39
N ALA A 515 -31.65 3.00 6.86
CA ALA A 515 -30.20 3.06 6.70
C ALA A 515 -29.78 4.18 5.75
N ALA A 516 -30.46 4.32 4.61
CA ALA A 516 -30.19 5.38 3.65
C ALA A 516 -30.47 6.77 4.22
N ASP A 517 -31.60 6.96 4.90
CA ASP A 517 -31.95 8.21 5.57
C ASP A 517 -30.89 8.62 6.59
N THR A 518 -30.41 7.66 7.40
CA THR A 518 -29.35 7.90 8.38
C THR A 518 -28.06 8.35 7.70
N LEU A 519 -27.57 7.62 6.69
CA LEU A 519 -26.33 7.97 5.99
C LEU A 519 -26.43 9.32 5.26
N ARG A 520 -27.58 9.60 4.66
CA ARG A 520 -27.83 10.83 3.91
C ARG A 520 -27.78 12.06 4.83
N ALA A 521 -28.28 11.95 6.07
CA ALA A 521 -28.28 13.03 7.05
C ALA A 521 -26.89 13.41 7.61
N LEU A 522 -25.88 12.56 7.45
CA LEU A 522 -24.52 12.81 7.97
C LEU A 522 -23.75 13.87 7.18
N SER A 523 -22.80 14.54 7.82
CA SER A 523 -21.91 15.50 7.17
C SER A 523 -21.01 14.84 6.12
N GLU A 524 -20.69 15.59 5.06
CA GLU A 524 -19.63 15.26 4.09
C GLU A 524 -18.24 15.73 4.55
N VAL A 525 -18.15 16.47 5.66
CA VAL A 525 -16.89 16.86 6.32
C VAL A 525 -16.56 15.82 7.38
N HIS A 526 -15.34 15.29 7.36
CA HIS A 526 -14.90 14.23 8.26
C HIS A 526 -14.80 14.74 9.71
N TYR A 527 -15.24 13.95 10.68
CA TYR A 527 -15.33 14.36 12.10
C TYR A 527 -13.99 14.84 12.68
N THR A 528 -12.86 14.31 12.19
CA THR A 528 -11.52 14.75 12.61
C THR A 528 -11.15 16.16 12.13
N GLN A 529 -11.78 16.65 11.07
CA GLN A 529 -11.57 17.99 10.52
C GLN A 529 -12.52 19.01 11.17
N SER A 530 -13.72 18.59 11.59
CA SER A 530 -14.70 19.46 12.26
C SER A 530 -14.21 19.98 13.61
N SER A 531 -13.40 19.21 14.34
CA SER A 531 -12.83 19.60 15.64
C SER A 531 -11.74 20.70 15.59
N GLN A 532 -11.30 21.13 14.41
CA GLN A 532 -10.35 22.25 14.25
C GLN A 532 -11.03 23.60 14.03
N ALA A 533 -12.35 23.65 13.75
CA ALA A 533 -13.06 24.90 13.47
C ALA A 533 -13.61 25.61 14.73
N ASP A 534 -13.68 24.91 15.87
CA ASP A 534 -14.20 25.43 17.16
C ASP A 534 -13.09 25.69 18.20
N LYS A 535 -11.85 25.98 17.78
CA LYS A 535 -10.75 26.38 18.67
C LYS A 535 -10.08 27.67 18.22
#